data_AF-A0A9Q1CPD9-F1
#
_entry.id   AF-A0A9Q1CPD9-F1
#
_cell.length_a   1.000
_cell.length_b   1.000
_cell.length_c   1.000
_cell.angle_alpha   90.00
_cell.angle_beta   90.00
_cell.angle_gamma   90.00
#
_symmetry.space_group_name_H-M   'P 1'
#
loop_
_entity.id
_entity.type
_entity.pdbx_description
1 polymer ?
#
loop_
_entity_poly.entity_id
_entity_poly.type
_entity_poly.pdbx_seq_one_letter_code
_entity_poly.pdbx_strand_id
1 'polypeptide(L)'
;MATLNVQATCDASERFTSVSANWPGSVHDSRVWRNSDVGTLMSNSGTDALLLGDEGYGVAPWFMTPFKEPLQSPEETSYNKCHKKERLIIERCFGQLKRRFPILQGRVRIQLRKVPS
;
A
#
# COMPACT_ATOMS: atom_id res chain seq x y z
N MET A 1 4.02 -11.98 -19.20
CA MET A 1 2.72 -11.28 -19.17
C MET A 1 2.95 -9.98 -18.43
N ALA A 2 2.56 -8.83 -18.97
CA ALA A 2 2.83 -7.56 -18.30
C ALA A 2 1.82 -7.33 -17.17
N THR A 3 2.31 -6.91 -16.02
CA THR A 3 1.52 -6.53 -14.85
C THR A 3 1.87 -5.09 -14.47
N LEU A 4 0.97 -4.44 -13.76
CA LEU A 4 1.10 -3.07 -13.29
C LEU A 4 0.93 -3.09 -11.77
N ASN A 5 1.90 -2.54 -11.05
CA ASN A 5 1.81 -2.37 -9.62
C ASN A 5 1.00 -1.13 -9.31
N VAL A 6 0.06 -1.29 -8.37
CA VAL A 6 -0.76 -0.21 -7.83
C VAL A 6 -0.39 -0.04 -6.37
N GLN A 7 0.16 1.11 -6.02
CA GLN A 7 0.34 1.55 -4.65
C GLN A 7 -0.78 2.52 -4.31
N ALA A 8 -1.36 2.38 -3.12
CA ALA A 8 -2.36 3.31 -2.63
C ALA A 8 -2.29 3.44 -1.11
N THR A 9 -2.68 4.61 -0.61
CA THR A 9 -2.96 4.85 0.81
C THR A 9 -4.45 5.11 0.99
N CYS A 10 -4.97 4.85 2.18
CA CYS A 10 -6.35 5.17 2.53
C CYS A 10 -6.46 5.71 3.96
N ASP A 11 -7.56 6.40 4.24
CA ASP A 11 -7.94 6.79 5.60
C ASP A 11 -8.82 5.73 6.28
N ALA A 12 -9.14 5.96 7.56
CA ALA A 12 -9.99 5.07 8.33
C ALA A 12 -11.45 4.99 7.84
N SER A 13 -11.88 5.91 6.97
CA SER A 13 -13.21 5.91 6.34
C SER A 13 -13.24 5.12 5.03
N GLU A 14 -12.21 4.30 4.77
CA GLU A 14 -12.05 3.49 3.57
C GLU A 14 -12.01 4.35 2.28
N ARG A 15 -11.44 5.55 2.35
CA ARG A 15 -11.23 6.44 1.20
C ARG A 15 -9.77 6.43 0.77
N PHE A 16 -9.52 6.24 -0.53
CA PHE A 16 -8.17 6.40 -1.07
C PHE A 16 -7.70 7.85 -0.92
N THR A 17 -6.51 8.04 -0.34
CA THR A 17 -5.89 9.35 -0.12
C THR A 17 -4.72 9.61 -1.07
N SER A 18 -4.14 8.54 -1.62
CA SER A 18 -3.14 8.59 -2.69
C SER A 18 -3.20 7.30 -3.50
N VAL A 19 -2.97 7.37 -4.82
CA VAL A 19 -2.93 6.21 -5.72
C VAL A 19 -1.85 6.43 -6.77
N SER A 20 -1.02 5.42 -7.00
CA SER A 20 -0.02 5.35 -8.06
C SER A 20 -0.15 4.01 -8.78
N ALA A 21 -0.43 4.04 -10.08
CA ALA A 21 -0.61 2.85 -10.91
C ALA A 21 0.31 2.86 -12.15
N ASN A 22 1.51 3.44 -12.02
CA ASN A 22 2.37 3.71 -13.18
C ASN A 22 3.60 2.79 -13.25
N TRP A 23 3.70 1.80 -12.37
CA TRP A 23 4.91 1.01 -12.19
C TRP A 23 4.76 -0.39 -12.78
N PRO A 24 5.71 -0.87 -13.60
CA PRO A 24 5.73 -2.26 -14.03
C PRO A 24 5.69 -3.20 -12.83
N GLY A 25 5.00 -4.34 -12.96
CA GLY A 25 4.82 -5.24 -11.83
C GLY A 25 6.07 -5.95 -11.33
N SER A 26 7.20 -5.81 -12.04
CA SER A 26 8.53 -6.25 -11.59
C SER A 26 9.20 -5.28 -10.61
N VAL A 27 8.63 -4.10 -10.38
CA VAL A 27 9.22 -3.07 -9.52
C VAL A 27 8.84 -3.34 -8.06
N HIS A 28 9.83 -3.41 -7.18
CA HIS A 28 9.61 -3.57 -5.74
C HIS A 28 8.82 -2.40 -5.14
N ASP A 29 7.92 -2.71 -4.21
CA ASP A 29 7.04 -1.75 -3.54
C ASP A 29 7.82 -0.63 -2.84
N SER A 30 8.97 -0.95 -2.24
CA SER A 30 9.87 0.03 -1.62
C SER A 30 10.40 1.07 -2.62
N ARG A 31 10.65 0.66 -3.88
CA ARG A 31 11.04 1.58 -4.95
C ARG A 31 9.87 2.44 -5.40
N VAL A 32 8.67 1.87 -5.50
CA VAL A 32 7.45 2.64 -5.80
C VAL A 32 7.23 3.72 -4.75
N TRP A 33 7.33 3.36 -3.46
CA TRP A 33 7.20 4.29 -2.33
C TRP A 33 8.21 5.44 -2.36
N ARG A 34 9.51 5.12 -2.51
CA ARG A 34 10.58 6.13 -2.52
C ARG A 34 10.42 7.17 -3.64
N ASN A 35 9.73 6.81 -4.72
CA ASN A 35 9.50 7.68 -5.88
C ASN A 35 8.04 8.20 -5.94
N SER A 36 7.29 8.10 -4.85
CA SER A 36 5.91 8.57 -4.77
C SER A 36 5.83 9.97 -4.16
N ASP A 37 4.84 10.76 -4.60
CA ASP A 37 4.57 12.08 -4.04
C ASP A 37 4.18 11.97 -2.55
N VAL A 38 3.44 10.92 -2.18
CA VAL A 38 3.08 10.64 -0.78
C VAL A 38 4.32 10.30 0.05
N GLY A 39 5.27 9.53 -0.49
CA GLY A 39 6.53 9.25 0.20
C GLY A 39 7.36 10.50 0.45
N THR A 40 7.40 11.41 -0.53
CA THR A 40 8.07 12.71 -0.41
C THR A 40 7.38 13.60 0.61
N LEU A 41 6.04 13.67 0.55
CA LEU A 41 5.23 14.45 1.48
C LEU A 41 5.49 14.00 2.92
N MET A 42 5.31 12.71 3.22
CA MET A 42 5.46 12.17 4.57
C MET A 42 6.89 12.32 5.12
N SER A 43 7.91 12.32 4.25
CA SER A 43 9.31 12.48 4.69
C SER A 43 9.70 13.93 4.97
N ASN A 44 9.11 14.88 4.25
CA ASN A 44 9.43 16.30 4.37
C ASN A 44 8.56 17.02 5.38
N SER A 45 7.37 16.49 5.63
CA SER A 45 6.47 17.03 6.62
C SER A 45 6.74 16.32 7.94
N GLY A 46 6.96 17.10 9.01
CA GLY A 46 6.78 16.60 10.37
C GLY A 46 5.29 16.34 10.64
N THR A 47 4.61 15.64 9.73
CA THR A 47 3.15 15.49 9.69
C THR A 47 2.62 14.83 10.94
N ASP A 48 1.46 15.29 11.40
CA ASP A 48 0.59 14.60 12.36
C ASP A 48 -0.07 13.33 11.78
N ALA A 49 0.53 12.74 10.75
CA ALA A 49 0.01 11.61 10.00
C ALA A 49 0.97 10.43 10.09
N LEU A 50 0.39 9.23 10.18
CA LEU A 50 1.10 7.98 10.35
C LEU A 50 0.57 6.97 9.36
N LEU A 51 1.46 6.33 8.61
CA LEU A 51 1.11 5.28 7.67
C LEU A 51 1.41 3.90 8.24
N LEU A 52 0.54 2.94 7.94
CA LEU A 52 0.73 1.53 8.26
C LEU A 52 1.04 0.76 6.99
N GLY A 53 2.25 0.25 6.86
CA GLY A 53 2.67 -0.59 5.74
C GLY A 53 2.97 -2.02 6.14
N ASP A 54 3.40 -2.81 5.17
CA ASP A 54 3.81 -4.19 5.38
C ASP A 54 5.30 -4.26 5.68
N GLU A 55 5.77 -5.47 5.96
CA GLU A 55 7.17 -5.75 6.21
C GLU A 55 8.08 -5.40 5.02
N GLY A 56 7.54 -5.24 3.81
CA GLY A 56 8.29 -4.84 2.61
C GLY A 56 8.75 -3.39 2.63
N TYR A 57 8.20 -2.57 3.53
CA TYR A 57 8.60 -1.17 3.73
C TYR A 57 9.59 -1.03 4.89
N GLY A 58 10.34 0.07 4.88
CA GLY A 58 11.19 0.45 6.00
C GLY A 58 10.39 1.20 7.06
N VAL A 59 10.67 0.93 8.34
CA VAL A 59 10.14 1.72 9.46
C VAL A 59 10.71 3.14 9.42
N ALA A 60 9.87 4.13 9.70
CA ALA A 60 10.23 5.55 9.78
C ALA A 60 9.35 6.25 10.83
N PRO A 61 9.69 7.47 11.29
CA PRO A 61 8.87 8.19 12.30
C PRO A 61 7.40 8.39 11.90
N TRP A 62 7.12 8.41 10.59
CA TRP A 62 5.79 8.56 9.98
C TRP A 62 5.29 7.28 9.31
N PHE A 63 5.98 6.15 9.48
CA PHE A 63 5.66 4.90 8.80
C PHE A 63 5.94 3.67 9.67
N MET A 64 4.89 2.94 10.01
CA MET A 64 4.95 1.76 10.89
C MET A 64 4.78 0.48 10.09
N THR A 65 5.56 -0.53 10.48
CA THR A 65 5.55 -1.87 9.90
C THR A 65 5.35 -2.90 11.01
N PRO A 66 4.87 -4.12 10.71
CA PRO A 66 4.81 -5.18 11.71
C PRO A 66 6.21 -5.55 12.20
N PHE A 67 6.31 -6.07 13.43
CA PHE A 67 7.49 -6.79 13.90
C PHE A 67 7.70 -8.06 13.07
N LYS A 68 8.97 -8.39 12.82
CA LYS A 68 9.36 -9.57 12.04
C LYS A 68 9.33 -10.81 12.92
N GLU A 69 8.90 -11.92 12.34
CA GLU A 69 8.97 -13.21 13.01
C GLU A 69 10.42 -13.71 13.14
N PRO A 70 10.76 -14.46 14.20
CA PRO A 70 9.90 -14.85 15.32
C PRO A 70 9.68 -13.70 16.32
N LEU A 71 8.44 -13.52 16.77
CA LEU A 71 8.13 -12.52 17.81
C LEU A 71 8.75 -12.91 19.16
N GLN A 72 9.31 -11.91 19.83
CA GLN A 72 10.09 -12.09 21.05
C GLN A 72 9.27 -11.79 22.32
N SER A 73 8.13 -11.13 22.19
CA SER A 73 7.34 -10.71 23.36
C SER A 73 5.82 -10.71 23.13
N PRO A 74 5.03 -10.79 24.22
CA PRO A 74 3.58 -10.58 24.17
C PRO A 74 3.20 -9.21 23.60
N GLU A 75 4.01 -8.18 23.83
CA GLU A 75 3.81 -6.82 23.33
C GLU A 75 3.94 -6.76 21.80
N GLU A 76 4.96 -7.39 21.22
CA GLU A 76 5.12 -7.50 19.76
C GLU A 76 3.94 -8.26 19.14
N THR A 77 3.46 -9.31 19.81
CA THR A 77 2.29 -10.09 19.39
C THR A 77 1.02 -9.24 19.40
N SER A 78 0.80 -8.47 20.47
CA SER A 78 -0.35 -7.56 20.60
C SER A 78 -0.30 -6.46 19.55
N TYR A 79 0.88 -5.87 19.34
CA TYR A 79 1.11 -4.88 18.31
C TYR A 79 0.80 -5.42 16.91
N ASN A 80 1.39 -6.55 16.51
CA ASN A 80 1.17 -7.14 15.18
C ASN A 80 -0.31 -7.50 14.96
N LYS A 81 -1.01 -7.94 16.00
CA LYS A 81 -2.45 -8.20 15.96
C LYS A 81 -3.26 -6.93 15.69
N CYS A 82 -2.93 -5.82 16.36
CA CYS A 82 -3.56 -4.53 16.14
C CYS A 82 -3.24 -3.98 14.74
N HIS A 83 -1.96 -3.97 14.37
CA HIS A 83 -1.47 -3.54 13.06
C HIS A 83 -2.17 -4.26 11.90
N LYS A 84 -2.32 -5.59 12.01
CA LYS A 84 -3.03 -6.40 11.02
C LYS A 84 -4.50 -6.03 10.90
N LYS A 85 -5.17 -5.71 12.01
CA LYS A 85 -6.58 -5.30 12.02
C LYS A 85 -6.76 -3.96 11.31
N GLU A 86 -5.90 -2.98 11.59
CA GLU A 86 -5.97 -1.66 10.95
C GLU A 86 -5.65 -1.73 9.45
N ARG A 87 -4.67 -2.56 9.06
CA ARG A 87 -4.38 -2.81 7.63
C ARG A 87 -5.53 -3.45 6.85
N LEU A 88 -6.50 -4.08 7.53
CA LEU A 88 -7.67 -4.62 6.84
C LEU A 88 -8.46 -3.53 6.09
N ILE A 89 -8.33 -2.26 6.51
CA ILE A 89 -8.98 -1.10 5.87
C ILE A 89 -8.53 -0.95 4.41
N ILE A 90 -7.22 -0.99 4.12
CA ILE A 90 -6.73 -0.86 2.73
C ILE A 90 -7.13 -2.08 1.88
N GLU A 91 -7.15 -3.27 2.47
CA GLU A 91 -7.62 -4.49 1.79
C GLU A 91 -9.11 -4.38 1.41
N ARG A 92 -9.94 -3.87 2.32
CA ARG A 92 -11.35 -3.58 2.07
C ARG A 92 -11.53 -2.52 0.98
N CYS A 93 -10.75 -1.44 0.98
CA CYS A 93 -10.78 -0.43 -0.08
C CYS A 93 -10.57 -1.06 -1.46
N PHE A 94 -9.53 -1.90 -1.61
CA PHE A 94 -9.29 -2.62 -2.86
C PHE A 94 -10.39 -3.65 -3.17
N GLY A 95 -10.94 -4.31 -2.15
CA GLY A 95 -12.08 -5.22 -2.31
C GLY A 95 -13.32 -4.50 -2.85
N GLN A 96 -13.67 -3.34 -2.29
CA GLN A 96 -14.76 -2.48 -2.76
C GLN A 96 -14.52 -2.03 -4.21
N LEU A 97 -13.30 -1.56 -4.53
CA LEU A 97 -12.92 -1.15 -5.87
C LEU A 97 -13.10 -2.29 -6.90
N LYS A 98 -12.58 -3.48 -6.59
CA LYS A 98 -12.71 -4.66 -7.46
C LYS A 98 -14.15 -5.15 -7.59
N ARG A 99 -14.99 -4.98 -6.56
CA ARG A 99 -16.42 -5.30 -6.63
C ARG A 99 -17.17 -4.31 -7.50
N ARG A 100 -16.84 -3.01 -7.40
CA ARG A 100 -17.47 -1.95 -8.20
C ARG A 100 -17.09 -2.04 -9.67
N PHE A 101 -15.84 -2.42 -9.97
CA PHE A 101 -15.31 -2.54 -11.32
C PHE A 101 -14.82 -3.97 -11.58
N PRO A 102 -15.72 -4.91 -11.99
CA PRO A 102 -15.36 -6.32 -12.20
C PRO A 102 -14.22 -6.55 -13.19
N ILE A 103 -13.94 -5.60 -14.09
CA ILE A 103 -12.79 -5.64 -15.00
C ILE A 103 -11.45 -5.77 -14.26
N LEU A 104 -11.36 -5.28 -13.02
CA LEU A 104 -10.16 -5.33 -12.18
C LEU A 104 -9.98 -6.68 -11.45
N GLN A 105 -10.95 -7.60 -11.54
CA GLN A 105 -10.85 -8.95 -10.98
C GLN A 105 -10.11 -9.91 -11.91
N GLY A 106 -10.14 -9.63 -13.21
CA GLY A 106 -9.55 -10.47 -14.24
C GLY A 106 -8.24 -9.91 -14.79
N ARG A 107 -7.57 -10.74 -15.59
CA ARG A 107 -6.46 -10.26 -16.42
C ARG A 107 -7.02 -9.45 -17.58
N VAL A 108 -6.64 -8.18 -17.66
CA VAL A 108 -7.01 -7.33 -18.80
C VAL A 108 -6.28 -7.82 -20.05
N ARG A 109 -7.04 -8.19 -21.09
CA ARG A 109 -6.50 -8.70 -22.37
C ARG A 109 -6.19 -7.56 -23.35
N ILE A 110 -5.57 -6.49 -22.86
CA ILE A 110 -5.19 -5.31 -23.64
C ILE A 110 -3.68 -5.11 -23.48
N GLN A 111 -2.99 -4.86 -24.59
CA GLN A 111 -1.56 -4.55 -24.55
C GLN A 111 -1.38 -3.14 -23.94
N LEU A 112 -0.48 -3.01 -22.95
CA LEU A 112 -0.19 -1.72 -22.28
C LEU A 112 0.29 -0.61 -23.23
N ARG A 113 0.72 -0.96 -24.44
CA ARG A 113 1.13 -0.01 -25.51
C ARG A 113 -0.01 0.88 -26.04
N LYS A 114 -1.27 0.57 -25.68
CA LYS A 114 -2.46 1.29 -26.15
C LYS A 114 -3.05 2.25 -25.11
N VAL A 115 -2.39 2.45 -23.97
CA VAL A 115 -2.81 3.45 -22.98
C VAL A 115 -2.31 4.81 -23.47
N PRO A 116 -3.19 5.81 -23.69
CA PRO A 116 -2.74 7.16 -24.01
C PRO A 116 -1.82 7.66 -22.88
N SER A 117 -0.65 8.16 -23.26
CA SER A 117 0.24 8.92 -22.39
C SER A 117 -0.45 10.17 -21.85
#